data_AF-A0A0D6LUB3-F1
#
_entry.id   AF-A0A0D6LUB3-F1
#
_cell.length_a   1.000
_cell.length_b   1.000
_cell.length_c   1.000
_cell.angle_alpha   90.00
_cell.angle_beta   90.00
_cell.angle_gamma   90.00
#
_symmetry.space_group_name_H-M   'P 1'
#
loop_
_entity.id
_entity.type
_entity.pdbx_description
1 polymer ?
#
loop_
_entity_poly.entity_id
_entity_poly.type
_entity_poly.pdbx_seq_one_letter_code
_entity_poly.pdbx_strand_id
1 'polypeptide(L)'
;MGRHITRLMRHIFARPVVHSAASDFIFSAKDGKAPSGDYLARQIKKVLADAGLAHRRLTPHSFRDGAATQALRKGIDSGKVMLAGRWKSFKSFQAYIDPSPV
;
A
#
# COMPACT_ATOMS: atom_id res chain seq x y z
N MET A 1 6.01 -24.43 17.28
CA MET A 1 5.58 -23.02 17.34
C MET A 1 5.75 -22.39 15.97
N GLY A 2 4.67 -22.13 15.26
CA GLY A 2 4.74 -21.58 13.91
C GLY A 2 3.39 -21.75 13.25
N ARG A 3 2.68 -20.63 13.02
CA ARG A 3 1.47 -20.48 12.19
C ARG A 3 0.84 -19.10 12.44
N HIS A 4 1.52 -18.00 12.09
CA HIS A 4 0.91 -16.66 12.15
C HIS A 4 1.28 -15.74 10.98
N ILE A 5 1.45 -16.30 9.77
CA ILE A 5 1.56 -15.50 8.53
C ILE A 5 0.59 -16.05 7.48
N THR A 6 -0.71 -16.06 7.79
CA THR A 6 -1.72 -16.38 6.76
C THR A 6 -3.06 -15.72 7.08
N ARG A 7 -3.15 -14.39 7.01
CA ARG A 7 -4.47 -13.72 6.97
C ARG A 7 -4.47 -12.32 6.36
N LEU A 8 -3.84 -12.13 5.20
CA LEU A 8 -3.93 -10.85 4.45
C LEU A 8 -4.92 -10.88 3.26
N MET A 9 -5.64 -11.98 3.00
CA MET A 9 -6.44 -12.13 1.76
C MET A 9 -7.96 -12.28 1.97
N ARG A 10 -8.47 -12.14 3.19
CA ARG A 10 -9.87 -12.47 3.46
C ARG A 10 -10.89 -11.37 3.13
N HIS A 11 -10.48 -10.23 2.58
CA HIS A 11 -11.40 -9.13 2.20
C HIS A 11 -11.26 -8.69 0.73
N ILE A 12 -10.43 -9.37 -0.06
CA ILE A 12 -10.36 -9.20 -1.52
C ILE A 12 -10.74 -10.54 -2.10
N PHE A 13 -11.98 -10.67 -2.55
CA PHE A 13 -12.40 -11.85 -3.32
C PHE A 13 -11.67 -11.81 -4.65
N ALA A 14 -10.62 -12.62 -4.81
CA ALA A 14 -10.12 -12.98 -6.13
C ALA A 14 -11.22 -13.83 -6.79
N ARG A 15 -12.08 -13.20 -7.60
CA ARG A 15 -13.03 -13.93 -8.46
C ARG A 15 -12.23 -14.67 -9.53
N PRO A 16 -12.61 -15.90 -9.90
CA PRO A 16 -12.16 -16.50 -11.15
C PRO A 16 -12.57 -15.55 -12.29
N VAL A 17 -11.63 -15.27 -13.19
CA VAL A 17 -11.79 -14.36 -14.32
C VAL A 17 -12.78 -14.97 -15.30
N VAL A 18 -14.07 -14.78 -15.03
CA VAL A 18 -15.14 -14.98 -16.00
C VAL A 18 -15.31 -13.62 -16.66
N HIS A 19 -14.80 -13.48 -17.88
CA HIS A 19 -15.00 -12.29 -18.70
C HIS A 19 -16.50 -12.11 -18.95
N SER A 20 -17.14 -11.32 -18.11
CA SER A 20 -18.53 -10.90 -18.25
C SER A 20 -18.58 -9.43 -17.87
N ALA A 21 -18.80 -8.57 -18.88
CA ALA A 21 -18.85 -7.11 -18.81
C ALA A 21 -17.76 -6.50 -17.91
N ALA A 22 -16.52 -6.55 -18.43
CA ALA A 22 -15.29 -6.19 -17.75
C ALA A 22 -15.32 -4.78 -17.15
N SER A 23 -15.18 -4.66 -15.83
CA SER A 23 -14.71 -3.41 -15.26
C SER A 23 -13.26 -3.22 -15.71
N ASP A 24 -12.93 -2.09 -16.33
CA ASP A 24 -11.55 -1.70 -16.71
C ASP A 24 -10.59 -1.61 -15.51
N PHE A 25 -11.10 -1.79 -14.29
CA PHE A 25 -10.34 -1.70 -13.05
C PHE A 25 -9.92 -3.08 -12.53
N ILE A 26 -8.62 -3.21 -12.20
CA ILE A 26 -8.06 -4.38 -11.51
C ILE A 26 -8.75 -4.62 -10.17
N PHE A 27 -9.13 -3.55 -9.47
CA PHE A 27 -9.94 -3.59 -8.26
C PHE A 27 -11.20 -2.76 -8.47
N SER A 28 -12.36 -3.37 -8.30
CA SER A 28 -13.64 -2.70 -8.36
C SER A 28 -14.39 -2.82 -7.02
N ALA A 29 -15.17 -1.81 -6.70
CA ALA A 29 -16.17 -1.87 -5.66
C ALA A 29 -17.33 -2.79 -6.11
N LYS A 30 -18.26 -3.10 -5.20
CA LYS A 30 -19.38 -4.03 -5.47
C LYS A 30 -20.27 -3.58 -6.63
N ASP A 31 -20.27 -2.28 -6.93
CA ASP A 31 -21.01 -1.64 -8.02
C ASP A 31 -20.23 -1.61 -9.35
N GLY A 32 -19.06 -2.25 -9.43
CA GLY A 32 -18.22 -2.31 -10.63
C GLY A 32 -17.37 -1.07 -10.87
N LYS A 33 -17.48 -0.03 -10.03
CA LYS A 33 -16.71 1.22 -10.17
C LYS A 33 -15.35 1.12 -9.48
N ALA A 34 -14.44 2.03 -9.82
CA ALA A 34 -13.19 2.18 -9.09
C ALA A 34 -13.45 2.56 -7.62
N PRO A 35 -12.78 1.92 -6.64
CA PRO A 35 -12.87 2.34 -5.25
C PRO A 35 -12.26 3.73 -5.07
N SER A 36 -12.91 4.57 -4.26
CA SER A 36 -12.36 5.89 -3.93
C SER A 36 -11.12 5.78 -3.02
N GLY A 37 -10.26 6.80 -3.08
CA GLY A 37 -9.10 6.90 -2.19
C GLY A 37 -9.49 6.86 -0.72
N ASP A 38 -10.57 7.58 -0.35
CA ASP A 38 -11.09 7.59 1.02
C ASP A 38 -11.61 6.23 1.47
N TYR A 39 -12.23 5.47 0.57
CA TYR A 39 -12.65 4.11 0.87
C TYR A 39 -11.44 3.23 1.20
N LEU A 40 -10.39 3.25 0.37
CA LEU A 40 -9.16 2.50 0.60
C LEU A 40 -8.46 2.93 1.90
N ALA A 41 -8.39 4.23 2.17
CA ALA A 41 -7.82 4.76 3.40
C ALA A 41 -8.57 4.27 4.65
N ARG A 42 -9.91 4.21 4.60
CA ARG A 42 -10.72 3.63 5.68
C ARG A 42 -10.46 2.13 5.86
N GLN A 43 -10.31 1.37 4.77
CA GLN A 43 -9.98 -0.06 4.88
C GLN A 43 -8.61 -0.27 5.52
N ILE A 44 -7.60 0.53 5.16
CA ILE A 44 -6.27 0.47 5.78
C ILE A 44 -6.36 0.78 7.29
N LYS A 45 -7.06 1.86 7.68
CA LYS A 45 -7.25 2.22 9.10
C LYS A 45 -7.95 1.10 9.89
N LYS A 46 -8.95 0.45 9.29
CA LYS A 46 -9.64 -0.69 9.89
C LYS A 46 -8.67 -1.85 10.15
N VAL A 47 -7.90 -2.25 9.14
CA VAL A 47 -6.90 -3.33 9.29
C VAL A 47 -5.87 -3.00 10.36
N LEU A 48 -5.40 -1.76 10.43
CA LEU A 48 -4.49 -1.31 11.47
C LEU A 48 -5.11 -1.38 12.87
N ALA A 49 -6.38 -1.04 13.02
CA ALA A 49 -7.09 -1.17 14.29
C ALA A 49 -7.24 -2.64 14.70
N ASP A 50 -7.66 -3.49 13.78
CA ASP A 50 -7.81 -4.93 13.99
C ASP A 50 -6.47 -5.60 14.35
N ALA A 51 -5.35 -5.05 13.89
CA ALA A 51 -4.00 -5.49 14.22
C ALA A 51 -3.43 -4.90 15.53
N GLY A 52 -4.20 -4.08 16.26
CA GLY A 52 -3.72 -3.40 17.48
C GLY A 52 -2.74 -2.25 17.20
N LEU A 53 -2.62 -1.80 15.95
CA LEU A 53 -1.69 -0.77 15.50
C LEU A 53 -2.33 0.62 15.35
N ALA A 54 -3.60 0.78 15.73
CA ALA A 54 -4.29 2.07 15.66
C ALA A 54 -3.54 3.21 16.37
N HIS A 55 -2.89 2.91 17.50
CA HIS A 55 -2.11 3.88 18.29
C HIS A 55 -0.92 4.46 17.53
N ARG A 56 -0.43 3.79 16.47
CA ARG A 56 0.69 4.26 15.64
C ARG A 56 0.30 5.35 14.66
N ARG A 57 -1.00 5.66 14.52
CA ARG A 57 -1.54 6.72 13.65
C ARG A 57 -1.03 6.64 12.20
N LEU A 58 -0.79 5.41 11.70
CA LEU A 58 -0.30 5.18 10.34
C LEU A 58 -1.36 5.58 9.32
N THR A 59 -0.90 6.16 8.21
CA THR A 59 -1.73 6.59 7.08
C THR A 59 -1.34 5.79 5.83
N PRO A 60 -2.14 5.82 4.75
CA PRO A 60 -1.73 5.23 3.48
C PRO A 60 -0.36 5.74 2.99
N HIS A 61 -0.04 7.02 3.25
CA HIS A 61 1.27 7.59 2.93
C HIS A 61 2.39 6.93 3.72
N SER A 62 2.20 6.63 5.01
CA SER A 62 3.20 5.96 5.84
C SER A 62 3.68 4.62 5.25
N PHE A 63 2.82 3.89 4.53
CA PHE A 63 3.22 2.65 3.86
C PHE A 63 4.08 2.90 2.62
N ARG A 64 3.78 3.97 1.87
CA ARG A 64 4.60 4.39 0.74
C ARG A 64 5.99 4.81 1.21
N ASP A 65 6.06 5.54 2.32
CA ASP A 65 7.29 6.02 2.95
C ASP A 65 8.15 4.86 3.45
N GLY A 66 7.52 3.91 4.15
CA GLY A 66 8.17 2.68 4.61
C GLY A 66 8.68 1.83 3.44
N ALA A 67 7.91 1.69 2.37
CA ALA A 67 8.33 0.93 1.18
C ALA A 67 9.54 1.58 0.48
N ALA A 68 9.52 2.91 0.31
CA ALA A 68 10.63 3.67 -0.26
C ALA A 68 11.90 3.52 0.60
N THR A 69 11.76 3.73 1.91
CA THR A 69 12.86 3.60 2.88
C THR A 69 13.46 2.20 2.85
N GLN A 70 12.63 1.15 2.84
CA GLN A 70 13.12 -0.23 2.76
C GLN A 70 13.81 -0.56 1.43
N ALA A 71 13.37 0.03 0.32
CA ALA A 71 14.04 -0.14 -0.97
C ALA A 71 15.44 0.49 -0.95
N LEU A 72 15.55 1.72 -0.42
CA LEU A 72 16.84 2.39 -0.28
C LEU A 72 17.79 1.62 0.65
N ARG A 73 17.29 1.12 1.79
CA ARG A 73 18.06 0.28 2.73
C ARG A 73 18.57 -1.02 2.10
N LYS A 74 17.90 -1.51 1.06
CA LYS A 74 18.35 -2.68 0.27
C LYS A 74 19.35 -2.30 -0.83
N GLY A 75 19.80 -1.05 -0.88
CA GLY A 75 20.74 -0.55 -1.89
C GLY A 75 20.10 -0.31 -3.26
N ILE A 76 18.77 -0.24 -3.35
CA ILE A 76 18.12 0.11 -4.61
C ILE A 76 18.35 1.60 -4.90
N ASP A 77 18.82 1.89 -6.12
CA ASP A 77 19.04 3.25 -6.59
C ASP A 77 17.80 4.15 -6.39
N SER A 78 18.03 5.36 -5.87
CA SER A 78 16.97 6.32 -5.57
C SER A 78 16.18 6.74 -6.80
N GLY A 79 16.82 6.82 -7.98
CA GLY A 79 16.14 7.12 -9.24
C GLY A 79 15.12 6.05 -9.61
N LYS A 80 15.47 4.76 -9.43
CA LYS A 80 14.54 3.64 -9.62
C LYS A 80 13.39 3.65 -8.63
N VAL A 81 13.64 3.96 -7.36
CA VAL A 81 12.60 4.08 -6.34
C VAL A 81 11.65 5.23 -6.66
N MET A 82 12.19 6.39 -7.04
CA MET A 82 11.42 7.56 -7.44
C MET A 82 10.55 7.29 -8.66
N LEU A 83 11.09 6.60 -9.67
CA LEU A 83 10.35 6.19 -10.87
C LEU A 83 9.19 5.27 -10.50
N ALA A 84 9.45 4.24 -9.69
CA ALA A 84 8.45 3.25 -9.28
C ALA A 84 7.26 3.89 -8.53
N GLY A 85 7.51 4.83 -7.61
CA GLY A 85 6.42 5.52 -6.92
C GLY A 85 5.92 6.78 -7.61
N ARG A 86 6.47 7.16 -8.77
CA ARG A 86 6.07 8.37 -9.51
C ARG A 86 6.30 9.66 -8.72
N TRP A 87 7.45 9.77 -8.04
CA TRP A 87 7.85 11.03 -7.41
C TRP A 87 8.30 12.04 -8.48
N LYS A 88 7.79 13.27 -8.40
CA LYS A 88 8.08 14.33 -9.39
C LYS A 88 9.41 15.03 -9.15
N SER A 89 9.89 15.05 -7.90
CA SER A 89 11.11 15.75 -7.54
C SER A 89 11.84 15.05 -6.41
N PHE A 90 13.16 15.14 -6.43
CA PHE A 90 14.01 14.58 -5.39
C PHE A 90 13.72 15.20 -4.02
N LYS A 91 13.43 16.51 -3.99
CA LYS A 91 13.02 17.22 -2.76
C LYS A 91 11.75 16.64 -2.15
N SER A 92 10.73 16.34 -2.97
CA SER A 92 9.49 15.71 -2.47
C SER A 92 9.77 14.29 -1.98
N PHE A 93 10.67 13.56 -2.62
CA PHE A 93 11.08 12.21 -2.24
C PHE A 93 11.82 12.18 -0.89
N GLN A 94 12.76 13.10 -0.68
CA GLN A 94 13.54 13.21 0.56
C GLN A 94 12.68 13.45 1.81
N ALA A 95 11.56 14.16 1.69
CA ALA A 95 10.65 14.39 2.81
C ALA A 95 9.99 13.11 3.35
N TYR A 96 10.00 12.02 2.58
CA TYR A 96 9.33 10.76 2.89
C TYR A 96 10.29 9.61 3.24
N ILE A 97 11.60 9.83 3.14
CA ILE A 97 12.60 8.80 3.46
C ILE A 97 13.29 9.20 4.76
N ASP A 98 13.33 8.28 5.73
CA ASP A 98 14.05 8.51 6.98
C ASP A 98 15.56 8.50 6.66
N PRO A 99 16.28 9.62 6.88
CA PRO A 99 17.71 9.69 6.63
C PRO A 99 18.54 8.96 7.69
N SER A 100 17.93 8.46 8.77
CA SER A 100 18.68 7.79 9.84
C SER A 100 19.37 6.52 9.29
N PRO A 101 20.72 6.46 9.31
CA PRO A 101 21.47 5.26 8.97
C PRO A 101 21.13 4.14 9.95
N VAL A 102 21.14 2.89 9.47
CA VAL A 102 21.25 1.71 10.34
C VAL A 102 22.67 1.53 10.84
#